data_AF-A0AAU5KZ89-F1
#
_entry.id   AF-A0AAU5KZ89-F1
#
_cell.length_a   1.000
_cell.length_b   1.000
_cell.length_c   1.000
_cell.angle_alpha   90.00
_cell.angle_beta   90.00
_cell.angle_gamma   90.00
#
_symmetry.space_group_name_H-M   'P 1'
#
loop_
_entity.id
_entity.type
_entity.pdbx_description
1 polymer ?
#
loop_
_entity_poly.entity_id
_entity_poly.type
_entity_poly.pdbx_seq_one_letter_code
_entity_poly.pdbx_strand_id
1 'polypeptide(L)'
;MTDTAAEPLLFTAGLEEPDLVPMGHADAVVFAVADAERAARRYATALGLRCTAYAGPDTGEPETVSYVLRAPGTRFVLTSLVQVIGPRGRELAGHLARHGDGVLDLAVGVPDVHYAYDYAVDRGASSLAEPYEAHDRYGVVVLAAIGVPGGTRHTLVDRSRYRGPYLPGYVPFDRW
;
A
#
# COMPACT_ATOMS: atom_id res chain seq x y z
N MET A 1 -1.82 32.33 48.25
CA MET A 1 -1.07 31.65 47.17
C MET A 1 -1.66 30.27 47.03
N THR A 2 -2.19 30.03 45.84
CA THR A 2 -3.12 28.98 45.40
C THR A 2 -2.46 27.61 45.32
N ASP A 3 -3.17 26.57 45.77
CA ASP A 3 -3.10 25.18 45.28
C ASP A 3 -4.30 24.41 45.89
N THR A 4 -5.41 24.14 45.20
CA THR A 4 -5.71 23.19 44.09
C THR A 4 -5.82 21.72 44.53
N ALA A 5 -6.99 21.13 44.19
CA ALA A 5 -7.39 19.72 44.16
C ALA A 5 -7.65 19.03 45.53
N ALA A 6 -8.66 18.16 45.69
CA ALA A 6 -9.39 17.34 44.73
C ALA A 6 -10.83 17.05 45.22
N GLU A 7 -11.79 17.05 44.29
CA GLU A 7 -13.12 16.41 44.44
C GLU A 7 -13.26 15.25 43.43
N PRO A 8 -14.11 14.25 43.72
CA PRO A 8 -13.79 12.84 43.47
C PRO A 8 -14.25 12.29 42.11
N LEU A 9 -13.67 11.13 41.84
CA LEU A 9 -13.90 10.20 40.73
C LEU A 9 -15.39 9.95 40.44
N LEU A 10 -15.82 10.29 39.22
CA LEU A 10 -16.92 9.61 38.55
C LEU A 10 -16.33 8.51 37.67
N PHE A 11 -16.08 7.35 38.28
CA PHE A 11 -15.97 6.10 37.54
C PHE A 11 -17.37 5.75 37.04
N THR A 12 -17.65 6.10 35.79
CA THR A 12 -18.82 5.58 35.09
C THR A 12 -18.31 4.51 34.15
N ALA A 13 -18.50 3.26 34.57
CA ALA A 13 -18.36 2.09 33.70
C ALA A 13 -19.27 2.28 32.48
N GLY A 14 -18.72 2.11 31.28
CA GLY A 14 -19.44 2.32 30.03
C GLY A 14 -18.74 1.65 28.84
N LEU A 15 -19.07 0.37 28.68
CA LEU A 15 -19.05 -0.43 27.44
C LEU A 15 -17.67 -0.80 26.84
N GLU A 16 -17.18 -1.99 27.21
CA GLU A 16 -16.37 -2.79 26.29
C GLU A 16 -17.26 -3.18 25.10
N GLU A 17 -17.26 -2.37 24.05
CA GLU A 17 -17.49 -2.92 22.72
C GLU A 17 -16.28 -3.83 22.42
N PRO A 18 -16.47 -5.05 21.90
CA PRO A 18 -15.35 -5.81 21.36
C PRO A 18 -14.87 -5.01 20.15
N ASP A 19 -13.87 -4.15 20.38
CA ASP A 19 -13.39 -3.16 19.44
C ASP A 19 -12.57 -3.88 18.35
N LEU A 20 -13.30 -4.58 17.48
CA LEU A 20 -12.88 -5.42 16.37
C LEU A 20 -12.44 -4.59 15.16
N VAL A 21 -11.91 -3.38 15.37
CA VAL A 21 -11.38 -2.58 14.27
C VAL A 21 -10.22 -3.35 13.63
N PRO A 22 -10.21 -3.56 12.31
CA PRO A 22 -9.09 -4.20 11.65
C PRO A 22 -7.80 -3.41 11.93
N MET A 23 -6.90 -4.00 12.72
CA MET A 23 -5.61 -3.38 13.03
C MET A 23 -4.72 -3.40 11.80
N GLY A 24 -4.49 -2.23 11.21
CA GLY A 24 -3.65 -2.04 10.04
C GLY A 24 -2.28 -1.47 10.37
N HIS A 25 -1.29 -1.74 9.53
CA HIS A 25 -0.01 -1.00 9.51
C HIS A 25 0.28 -0.49 8.09
N ALA A 26 1.12 0.54 7.99
CA ALA A 26 1.49 1.10 6.69
C ALA A 26 2.35 0.08 5.91
N ASP A 27 1.79 -0.52 4.86
CA ASP A 27 2.49 -1.55 4.08
C ASP A 27 3.42 -0.92 3.04
N ALA A 28 2.84 -0.03 2.23
CA ALA A 28 3.52 0.69 1.17
C ALA A 28 2.79 1.98 0.77
N VAL A 29 3.57 2.98 0.32
CA VAL A 29 3.09 4.13 -0.43
C VAL A 29 3.48 3.91 -1.89
N VAL A 30 2.48 3.82 -2.77
CA VAL A 30 2.69 3.62 -4.20
C VAL A 30 2.57 4.95 -4.91
N PHE A 31 3.60 5.31 -5.67
CA PHE A 31 3.67 6.52 -6.45
C PHE A 31 3.54 6.21 -7.93
N ALA A 32 2.71 6.98 -8.62
CA ALA A 32 2.76 7.13 -10.05
C ALA A 32 3.76 8.24 -10.38
N VAL A 33 4.78 7.93 -11.17
CA VAL A 33 5.82 8.89 -11.58
C VAL A 33 6.14 8.74 -13.06
N ALA A 34 6.60 9.82 -13.69
CA ALA A 34 7.00 9.80 -15.09
C ALA A 34 8.19 8.86 -15.36
N ASP A 35 9.16 8.80 -14.45
CA ASP A 35 10.37 7.95 -14.55
C ASP A 35 10.68 7.31 -13.19
N ALA A 36 10.34 6.02 -13.06
CA ALA A 36 10.47 5.30 -11.82
C ALA A 36 11.92 5.07 -11.39
N GLU A 37 12.85 4.83 -12.33
CA GLU A 37 14.25 4.60 -11.99
C GLU A 37 14.88 5.88 -11.45
N ARG A 38 14.66 7.00 -12.14
CA ARG A 38 15.19 8.30 -11.71
C ARG A 38 14.60 8.72 -10.36
N ALA A 39 13.29 8.55 -10.17
CA ALA A 39 12.63 8.85 -8.91
C ALA A 39 13.16 7.97 -7.77
N ALA A 40 13.27 6.66 -8.00
CA ALA A 40 13.72 5.72 -7.00
C ALA A 40 15.18 5.96 -6.58
N ARG A 41 16.08 6.25 -7.53
CA ARG A 41 17.46 6.66 -7.21
C ARG A 41 17.50 7.95 -6.39
N ARG A 42 16.71 8.95 -6.78
CA ARG A 42 16.63 10.23 -6.04
C ARG A 42 16.17 10.00 -4.60
N TYR A 43 15.12 9.21 -4.40
CA TYR A 43 14.59 8.93 -3.06
C TYR A 43 15.55 8.06 -2.24
N ALA A 44 16.17 7.05 -2.85
CA ALA A 44 17.20 6.24 -2.21
C ALA A 44 18.37 7.09 -1.69
N THR A 45 18.91 7.98 -2.53
CA THR A 45 20.00 8.88 -2.13
C THR A 45 19.54 9.91 -1.10
N ALA A 46 18.42 10.61 -1.33
CA ALA A 46 18.00 11.72 -0.49
C ALA A 46 17.52 11.28 0.90
N LEU A 47 16.95 10.07 1.01
CA LEU A 47 16.36 9.55 2.25
C LEU A 47 17.18 8.40 2.86
N GLY A 48 18.30 8.02 2.24
CA GLY A 48 19.13 6.90 2.70
C GLY A 48 18.42 5.54 2.63
N LEU A 49 17.50 5.36 1.68
CA LEU A 49 16.73 4.13 1.51
C LEU A 49 17.45 3.18 0.56
N ARG A 50 17.20 1.87 0.71
CA ARG A 50 17.70 0.85 -0.21
C ARG A 50 16.60 0.38 -1.14
N CYS A 51 16.91 0.27 -2.43
CA CYS A 51 16.06 -0.47 -3.36
C CYS A 51 16.22 -1.97 -3.08
N THR A 52 15.10 -2.69 -3.05
CA THR A 52 15.07 -4.10 -2.63
C THR A 52 14.33 -5.00 -3.60
N ALA A 53 13.42 -4.44 -4.41
CA ALA A 53 12.68 -5.18 -5.40
C ALA A 53 12.45 -4.36 -6.67
N TYR A 54 12.28 -5.08 -7.76
CA TYR A 54 12.00 -4.53 -9.08
C TYR A 54 10.94 -5.37 -9.80
N ALA A 55 10.09 -4.73 -10.58
CA ALA A 55 9.24 -5.37 -11.57
C ALA A 55 9.19 -4.51 -12.83
N GLY A 56 9.24 -5.14 -14.00
CA GLY A 56 9.18 -4.52 -15.32
C GLY A 56 9.06 -5.56 -16.43
N PRO A 57 9.18 -5.14 -17.71
CA PRO A 57 8.97 -6.00 -18.87
C PRO A 57 9.86 -7.25 -18.89
N ASP A 58 11.11 -7.09 -18.46
CA ASP A 58 12.11 -8.15 -18.31
C ASP A 58 11.78 -9.16 -17.19
N THR A 59 10.85 -8.83 -16.30
CA THR A 59 10.33 -9.73 -15.26
C THR A 59 8.90 -10.21 -15.52
N GLY A 60 8.31 -9.86 -16.67
CA GLY A 60 6.97 -10.28 -17.07
C GLY A 60 5.85 -9.27 -16.82
N GLU A 61 6.16 -8.02 -16.43
CA GLU A 61 5.19 -6.93 -16.31
C GLU A 61 5.34 -5.96 -17.51
N PRO A 62 4.50 -6.09 -18.55
CA PRO A 62 4.72 -5.38 -19.80
C PRO A 62 4.26 -3.91 -19.75
N GLU A 63 3.38 -3.52 -18.83
CA GLU A 63 2.75 -2.20 -18.84
C GLU A 63 3.48 -1.17 -17.99
N THR A 64 4.19 -1.61 -16.95
CA THR A 64 4.78 -0.72 -15.94
C THR A 64 6.19 -1.13 -15.55
N VAL A 65 6.96 -0.18 -15.04
CA VAL A 65 8.21 -0.43 -14.32
C VAL A 65 8.04 0.07 -12.90
N SER A 66 8.43 -0.74 -11.91
CA SER A 66 8.27 -0.48 -10.49
C SER A 66 9.55 -0.76 -9.71
N TYR A 67 9.96 0.17 -8.87
CA TYR A 67 11.07 0.00 -7.91
C TYR A 67 10.56 0.11 -6.48
N VAL A 68 10.99 -0.81 -5.61
CA VAL A 68 10.57 -0.86 -4.21
C VAL A 68 11.71 -0.45 -3.30
N LEU A 69 11.58 0.72 -2.68
CA LEU A 69 12.49 1.21 -1.65
C LEU A 69 11.99 0.81 -0.27
N ARG A 70 12.87 0.26 0.56
CA ARG A 70 12.54 -0.13 1.93
C ARG A 70 12.80 1.01 2.90
N ALA A 71 11.75 1.43 3.61
CA ALA A 71 11.81 2.38 4.71
C ALA A 71 11.56 1.68 6.06
N PRO A 72 11.88 2.30 7.20
CA PRO A 72 11.52 1.76 8.50
C PRO A 72 10.00 1.60 8.62
N GLY A 73 9.53 0.36 8.75
CA GLY A 73 8.10 0.05 8.94
C GLY A 73 7.22 0.21 7.70
N THR A 74 7.74 0.59 6.53
CA THR A 74 6.94 0.74 5.29
C THR A 74 7.81 0.62 4.02
N ARG A 75 7.22 0.82 2.85
CA ARG A 75 7.89 0.77 1.54
C ARG A 75 7.44 1.91 0.65
N PHE A 76 8.32 2.44 -0.19
CA PHE A 76 7.94 3.34 -1.28
C PHE A 76 8.04 2.57 -2.60
N VAL A 77 6.96 2.54 -3.36
CA VAL A 77 6.89 1.85 -4.65
C VAL A 77 6.75 2.89 -5.73
N LEU A 78 7.82 3.12 -6.49
CA LEU A 78 7.85 4.12 -7.55
C LEU A 78 7.51 3.42 -8.85
N THR A 79 6.40 3.80 -9.48
CA THR A 79 5.86 3.12 -10.66
C THR A 79 5.73 4.08 -11.83
N SER A 80 6.29 3.73 -12.98
CA SER A 80 6.17 4.48 -14.22
C SER A 80 5.55 3.65 -15.32
N LEU A 81 4.90 4.34 -16.25
CA LEU A 81 4.23 3.71 -17.40
C LEU A 81 5.26 3.35 -18.48
N VAL A 82 5.15 2.13 -19.01
CA VAL A 82 5.89 1.68 -20.20
C VAL A 82 4.98 1.76 -21.43
N GLN A 83 3.78 1.19 -21.32
CA GLN A 83 2.78 1.15 -22.38
C GLN A 83 1.40 0.85 -21.80
N VAL A 84 0.35 1.13 -22.58
CA VAL A 84 -1.05 0.92 -22.19
C VAL A 84 -1.64 -0.20 -23.02
N ILE A 85 -1.62 -1.43 -22.48
CA ILE A 85 -2.20 -2.62 -23.15
C ILE A 85 -3.44 -3.10 -22.39
N GLY A 86 -3.41 -3.00 -21.08
CA GLY A 86 -4.38 -3.54 -20.15
C GLY A 86 -4.85 -2.50 -19.12
N PRO A 87 -5.52 -2.97 -18.06
CA PRO A 87 -6.13 -2.10 -17.06
C PRO A 87 -5.08 -1.36 -16.22
N ARG A 88 -3.94 -2.00 -15.92
CA ARG A 88 -2.90 -1.42 -15.05
C ARG A 88 -2.25 -0.21 -15.70
N GLY A 89 -1.85 -0.31 -16.96
CA GLY A 89 -1.30 0.82 -17.71
C GLY A 89 -2.33 1.94 -17.89
N ARG A 90 -3.60 1.60 -18.10
CA ARG A 90 -4.68 2.60 -18.26
C ARG A 90 -4.96 3.38 -16.97
N GLU A 91 -4.97 2.71 -15.82
CA GLU A 91 -5.11 3.35 -14.51
C GLU A 91 -3.97 4.33 -14.26
N LEU A 92 -2.73 3.89 -14.47
CA LEU A 92 -1.53 4.71 -14.26
C LEU A 92 -1.48 5.91 -15.21
N ALA A 93 -1.77 5.70 -16.50
CA ALA A 93 -1.84 6.78 -17.49
C ALA A 93 -2.90 7.83 -17.11
N GLY A 94 -4.08 7.39 -16.67
CA GLY A 94 -5.14 8.26 -16.21
C GLY A 94 -4.76 9.08 -14.98
N HIS A 95 -4.03 8.48 -14.04
CA HIS A 95 -3.51 9.19 -12.87
C HIS A 95 -2.51 10.29 -13.28
N LEU A 96 -1.49 9.91 -14.05
CA LEU A 96 -0.44 10.83 -14.49
C LEU A 96 -1.02 12.02 -15.28
N ALA A 97 -2.01 11.77 -16.13
CA ALA A 97 -2.67 12.84 -16.91
C ALA A 97 -3.44 13.84 -16.04
N ARG A 98 -4.01 13.41 -14.91
CA ARG A 98 -4.80 14.28 -14.02
C ARG A 98 -3.96 14.98 -12.96
N HIS A 99 -2.92 14.31 -12.45
CA HIS A 99 -2.24 14.72 -11.23
C HIS A 99 -0.73 14.94 -11.41
N GLY A 100 -0.14 14.47 -12.51
CA GLY A 100 1.30 14.37 -12.65
C GLY A 100 1.87 13.31 -11.71
N ASP A 101 3.10 13.51 -11.26
CA ASP A 101 3.77 12.63 -10.29
C ASP A 101 3.10 12.75 -8.91
N GLY A 102 2.68 11.62 -8.32
CA GLY A 102 1.91 11.64 -7.09
C GLY A 102 1.62 10.28 -6.48
N VAL A 103 0.96 10.29 -5.31
CA VAL A 103 0.53 9.06 -4.62
C VAL A 103 -0.66 8.46 -5.37
N LEU A 104 -0.47 7.23 -5.84
CA LEU A 104 -1.50 6.42 -6.50
C LEU A 104 -2.31 5.60 -5.49
N ASP A 105 -1.63 5.01 -4.51
CA ASP A 105 -2.23 4.05 -3.56
C ASP A 105 -1.51 4.08 -2.22
N LEU A 106 -2.27 3.92 -1.14
CA LEU A 106 -1.80 3.76 0.23
C LEU A 106 -2.14 2.36 0.71
N ALA A 107 -1.19 1.44 0.57
CA ALA A 107 -1.37 0.05 0.95
C ALA A 107 -1.30 -0.14 2.47
N VAL A 108 -2.24 -0.90 3.01
CA VAL A 108 -2.40 -1.17 4.43
C VAL A 108 -2.29 -2.67 4.68
N GLY A 109 -1.32 -3.05 5.52
CA GLY A 109 -1.12 -4.43 5.93
C GLY A 109 -2.11 -4.79 7.03
N VAL A 110 -2.94 -5.82 6.80
CA VAL A 110 -4.00 -6.24 7.71
C VAL A 110 -3.88 -7.74 8.04
N PRO A 111 -4.33 -8.18 9.22
CA PRO A 111 -4.27 -9.59 9.61
C PRO A 111 -5.26 -10.47 8.81
N ASP A 112 -6.39 -9.89 8.39
CA ASP A 112 -7.41 -10.56 7.57
C ASP A 112 -7.96 -9.56 6.55
N VAL A 113 -7.67 -9.83 5.27
CA VAL A 113 -8.09 -8.97 4.16
C VAL A 113 -9.58 -9.07 3.88
N HIS A 114 -10.19 -10.24 4.05
CA HIS A 114 -11.63 -10.42 3.82
C HIS A 114 -12.41 -9.62 4.86
N TYR A 115 -12.08 -9.83 6.13
CA TYR A 115 -12.73 -9.10 7.22
C TYR A 115 -12.54 -7.58 7.10
N ALA A 116 -11.33 -7.11 6.82
CA ALA A 116 -11.05 -5.68 6.69
C ALA A 116 -11.77 -5.04 5.49
N TYR A 117 -11.88 -5.79 4.38
CA TYR A 117 -12.60 -5.35 3.20
C TYR A 117 -14.11 -5.22 3.46
N ASP A 118 -14.74 -6.28 3.98
CA ASP A 118 -16.18 -6.28 4.29
C ASP A 118 -16.52 -5.17 5.29
N TYR A 119 -15.71 -5.04 6.35
CA TYR A 119 -15.87 -3.98 7.35
C TYR A 119 -15.87 -2.58 6.74
N ALA A 120 -14.99 -2.32 5.77
CA ALA A 120 -14.85 -1.02 5.13
C ALA A 120 -15.98 -0.74 4.13
N VAL A 121 -16.36 -1.73 3.32
CA VAL A 121 -17.45 -1.61 2.34
C VAL A 121 -18.78 -1.38 3.05
N ASP A 122 -19.05 -2.10 4.15
CA ASP A 122 -20.25 -1.91 4.97
C ASP A 122 -20.38 -0.49 5.55
N ARG A 123 -19.25 0.23 5.65
CA ARG A 123 -19.18 1.62 6.15
C ARG A 123 -19.06 2.66 5.04
N GLY A 124 -19.30 2.27 3.79
CA GLY A 124 -19.40 3.19 2.66
C GLY A 124 -18.09 3.40 1.89
N ALA A 125 -17.06 2.58 2.10
CA ALA A 125 -15.93 2.55 1.19
C ALA A 125 -16.35 1.97 -0.17
N SER A 126 -15.84 2.53 -1.27
CA SER A 126 -16.12 2.01 -2.61
C SER A 126 -15.33 0.73 -2.85
N SER A 127 -15.99 -0.34 -3.29
CA SER A 127 -15.30 -1.55 -3.78
C SER A 127 -14.55 -1.24 -5.08
N LEU A 128 -13.23 -1.42 -5.08
CA LEU A 128 -12.39 -1.31 -6.29
C LEU A 128 -11.91 -2.69 -6.76
N ALA A 129 -11.59 -3.59 -5.82
CA ALA A 129 -11.33 -5.00 -6.07
C ALA A 129 -11.71 -5.81 -4.82
N GLU A 130 -12.58 -6.80 -5.00
CA GLU A 130 -12.89 -7.80 -3.96
C GLU A 130 -11.64 -8.59 -3.56
N PRO A 131 -11.58 -9.17 -2.35
CA PRO A 131 -10.45 -9.98 -1.90
C PRO A 131 -10.09 -11.11 -2.86
N TYR A 132 -8.81 -11.20 -3.22
CA TYR A 132 -8.27 -12.24 -4.09
C TYR A 132 -6.86 -12.68 -3.65
N GLU A 133 -6.49 -13.90 -4.03
CA GLU A 133 -5.15 -14.43 -3.81
C GLU A 133 -4.25 -14.24 -5.03
N ALA A 134 -3.04 -13.74 -4.81
CA ALA A 134 -1.95 -13.73 -5.77
C ALA A 134 -0.82 -14.62 -5.28
N HIS A 135 -0.25 -15.44 -6.16
CA HIS A 135 0.76 -16.43 -5.76
C HIS A 135 1.91 -16.51 -6.77
N ASP A 136 3.09 -16.85 -6.25
CA ASP A 136 4.23 -17.28 -7.05
C ASP A 136 5.09 -18.29 -6.24
N ARG A 137 6.33 -18.53 -6.67
CA ARG A 137 7.26 -19.43 -5.99
C ARG A 137 7.59 -19.05 -4.54
N TYR A 138 7.29 -17.83 -4.10
CA TYR A 138 7.57 -17.34 -2.76
C TYR A 138 6.37 -17.42 -1.81
N GLY A 139 5.23 -17.96 -2.27
CA GLY A 139 4.04 -18.18 -1.46
C GLY A 139 2.83 -17.40 -1.96
N VAL A 140 1.96 -17.00 -1.04
CA VAL A 140 0.65 -16.39 -1.34
C VAL A 140 0.50 -15.05 -0.64
N VAL A 141 -0.06 -14.08 -1.34
CA VAL A 141 -0.50 -12.78 -0.84
C VAL A 141 -2.01 -12.68 -1.04
N VAL A 142 -2.74 -12.23 -0.01
CA VAL A 142 -4.16 -11.86 -0.15
C VAL A 142 -4.23 -10.35 -0.32
N LEU A 143 -5.01 -9.89 -1.30
CA LEU A 143 -5.15 -8.48 -1.67
C LEU A 143 -6.62 -8.11 -1.82
N ALA A 144 -6.98 -6.91 -1.44
CA ALA A 144 -8.24 -6.27 -1.83
C ALA A 144 -7.99 -4.77 -2.06
N ALA A 145 -8.90 -4.08 -2.73
CA ALA A 145 -8.78 -2.64 -2.91
C ALA A 145 -10.10 -1.92 -2.65
N ILE A 146 -10.01 -0.85 -1.87
CA ILE A 146 -11.12 0.04 -1.54
C ILE A 146 -10.79 1.48 -1.91
N GLY A 147 -11.81 2.27 -2.23
CA GLY A 147 -11.70 3.70 -2.46
C GLY A 147 -12.28 4.46 -1.28
N VAL A 148 -11.58 5.50 -0.85
CA VAL A 148 -12.09 6.45 0.16
C VAL A 148 -12.59 7.74 -0.48
N PRO A 149 -13.50 8.48 0.18
CA PRO A 149 -13.90 9.81 -0.26
C PRO A 149 -12.67 10.71 -0.48
N GLY A 150 -12.61 11.37 -1.64
CA GLY A 150 -11.41 12.11 -2.09
C GLY A 150 -10.62 11.41 -3.20
N GLY A 151 -10.95 10.15 -3.53
CA GLY A 151 -10.44 9.44 -4.70
C GLY A 151 -9.13 8.68 -4.48
N THR A 152 -8.64 8.61 -3.24
CA THR A 152 -7.47 7.80 -2.89
C THR A 152 -7.85 6.33 -2.80
N ARG A 153 -7.02 5.48 -3.39
CA ARG A 153 -7.09 4.03 -3.29
C ARG A 153 -6.34 3.57 -2.03
N HIS A 154 -6.91 2.57 -1.37
CA HIS A 154 -6.22 1.77 -0.35
C HIS A 154 -6.26 0.30 -0.73
N THR A 155 -5.08 -0.27 -1.01
CA THR A 155 -4.93 -1.71 -1.14
C THR A 155 -4.73 -2.36 0.22
N LEU A 156 -5.60 -3.28 0.60
CA LEU A 156 -5.48 -4.12 1.79
C LEU A 156 -4.58 -5.32 1.47
N VAL A 157 -3.64 -5.63 2.34
CA VAL A 157 -2.58 -6.61 2.07
C VAL A 157 -2.38 -7.56 3.25
N ASP A 158 -2.44 -8.87 3.00
CA ASP A 158 -1.87 -9.89 3.90
C ASP A 158 -0.72 -10.62 3.20
N ARG A 159 0.48 -10.49 3.77
CA ARG A 159 1.72 -11.14 3.32
C ARG A 159 2.31 -12.12 4.33
N SER A 160 1.54 -12.51 5.35
CA SER A 160 1.96 -13.46 6.39
C SER A 160 2.46 -14.79 5.80
N ARG A 161 1.92 -15.20 4.65
CA ARG A 161 2.24 -16.43 3.89
C ARG A 161 3.15 -16.21 2.68
N TYR A 162 3.76 -15.03 2.54
CA TYR A 162 4.65 -14.68 1.41
C TYR A 162 6.08 -14.38 1.89
N ARG A 163 7.08 -14.87 1.17
CA ARG A 163 8.51 -14.68 1.50
C ARG A 163 9.31 -14.02 0.36
N GLY A 164 8.61 -13.49 -0.63
CA GLY A 164 9.23 -12.85 -1.79
C GLY A 164 9.68 -11.41 -1.48
N PRO A 165 10.30 -10.75 -2.46
CA PRO A 165 10.91 -9.43 -2.25
C PRO A 165 9.87 -8.32 -2.01
N TYR A 166 8.68 -8.42 -2.62
CA TYR A 166 7.58 -7.48 -2.37
C TYR A 166 6.19 -8.11 -2.58
N LEU A 167 5.82 -8.35 -3.83
CA LEU A 167 4.58 -9.00 -4.30
C LEU A 167 4.93 -10.01 -5.40
N PRO A 168 4.02 -10.92 -5.78
CA PRO A 168 4.21 -11.78 -6.93
C PRO A 168 4.60 -11.00 -8.19
N GLY A 169 5.58 -11.51 -8.93
CA GLY A 169 6.13 -10.85 -10.13
C GLY A 169 7.29 -9.86 -9.86
N TYR A 170 7.56 -9.51 -8.61
CA TYR A 170 8.76 -8.73 -8.25
C TYR A 170 9.97 -9.65 -8.05
N VAL A 171 11.14 -9.18 -8.50
CA VAL A 171 12.43 -9.84 -8.29
C VAL A 171 13.31 -9.03 -7.32
N PRO A 172 14.25 -9.66 -6.59
CA PRO A 172 15.23 -8.95 -5.79
C PRO A 172 16.05 -7.97 -6.65
N PHE A 173 16.38 -6.81 -6.08
CA PHE A 173 17.16 -5.79 -6.77
C PHE A 173 18.22 -5.20 -5.83
N ASP A 174 19.47 -5.15 -6.28
CA ASP A 174 20.64 -4.74 -5.49
C ASP A 174 21.66 -3.89 -6.27
N ARG A 175 21.28 -3.35 -7.43
CA ARG A 175 22.23 -2.68 -8.34
C ARG A 175 22.65 -1.27 -7.92
N TRP A 176 22.03 -0.67 -6.90
CA TRP A 176 22.38 0.63 -6.30
C TRP A 176 21.70 0.84 -4.95
#